data_AF-A0A3D0TGR0-F1
#
_entry.id   AF-A0A3D0TGR0-F1
#
_cell.length_a   1.000
_cell.length_b   1.000
_cell.length_c   1.000
_cell.angle_alpha   90.00
_cell.angle_beta   90.00
_cell.angle_gamma   90.00
#
_symmetry.space_group_name_H-M   'P 1'
#
loop_
_entity.id
_entity.type
_entity.pdbx_description
1 polymer ?
#
loop_
_entity_poly.entity_id
_entity_poly.type
_entity_poly.pdbx_seq_one_letter_code
_entity_poly.pdbx_strand_id
1 'polypeptide(L)' 'CINHPNVIRVFALSGGYSRDEANSRLSLNKGMVASFNRALTEGLSAQQSDEEFNLMLDSSIESIYQASIT' A
#
# COMPACT_ATOMS: atom_id res chain seq x y z
N CYS A 1 2.94 -20.11 -5.22
CA CYS A 1 2.87 -19.66 -3.82
C CYS A 1 1.43 -19.31 -3.43
N ILE A 2 0.79 -18.33 -4.09
CA ILE A 2 -0.58 -17.88 -3.76
C ILE A 2 -1.62 -19.00 -3.79
N ASN A 3 -1.60 -19.88 -4.80
CA ASN A 3 -2.60 -20.95 -4.97
C ASN A 3 -2.35 -22.20 -4.10
N HIS A 4 -1.46 -22.14 -3.11
CA HIS A 4 -1.18 -23.29 -2.27
C HIS A 4 -2.29 -23.45 -1.21
N PRO A 5 -2.84 -24.67 -0.98
CA PRO A 5 -4.01 -24.85 -0.10
C PRO A 5 -3.77 -24.43 1.36
N ASN A 6 -2.52 -24.45 1.81
CA ASN A 6 -2.14 -24.00 3.16
C ASN A 6 -1.74 -22.52 3.24
N VAL A 7 -1.99 -21.72 2.20
CA VAL A 7 -1.70 -20.28 2.17
C VAL A 7 -3.03 -19.52 2.20
N ILE A 8 -3.27 -18.74 3.26
CA ILE A 8 -4.51 -17.96 3.42
C ILE A 8 -4.47 -16.70 2.57
N ARG A 9 -3.37 -15.93 2.66
CA ARG A 9 -3.17 -14.70 1.91
C ARG A 9 -1.68 -14.36 1.83
N VAL A 10 -1.27 -13.73 0.74
CA VAL A 10 0.10 -13.26 0.56
C VAL A 10 0.10 -11.73 0.63
N PHE A 11 1.03 -11.20 1.42
CA PHE A 11 1.19 -9.77 1.61
C PHE A 11 2.57 -9.30 1.13
N ALA A 12 2.58 -8.16 0.44
CA ALA A 12 3.79 -7.50 -0.04
C ALA A 12 4.23 -6.41 0.93
N LEU A 13 5.52 -6.35 1.20
CA LEU A 13 6.16 -5.25 1.93
C LEU A 13 6.75 -4.25 0.93
N SER A 14 6.71 -2.95 1.25
CA SER A 14 7.17 -1.91 0.32
C SER A 14 8.68 -1.94 0.07
N GLY A 15 9.46 -2.62 0.91
CA GLY A 15 10.87 -2.93 0.62
C GLY A 15 11.82 -1.74 0.52
N GLY A 16 11.38 -0.53 0.86
CA GLY A 16 12.15 0.71 0.68
C GLY A 16 11.85 1.46 -0.62
N TYR A 17 10.92 0.96 -1.44
CA TYR A 17 10.35 1.71 -2.56
C TYR A 17 9.43 2.83 -2.06
N SER A 18 9.31 3.88 -2.88
CA SER A 18 8.25 4.88 -2.70
C SER A 18 6.87 4.23 -2.82
N ARG A 19 5.83 4.89 -2.30
CA ARG A 19 4.45 4.42 -2.46
C ARG A 19 4.08 4.11 -3.92
N ASP A 20 4.41 5.01 -4.83
CA ASP A 20 4.04 4.87 -6.25
C ASP A 20 4.73 3.67 -6.92
N GLU A 21 6.03 3.47 -6.64
CA GLU A 21 6.77 2.33 -7.17
C GLU A 21 6.30 1.02 -6.54
N ALA A 22 6.03 1.02 -5.23
CA ALA A 22 5.51 -0.15 -4.53
C ALA A 22 4.11 -0.55 -5.05
N ASN A 23 3.23 0.42 -5.28
CA ASN A 23 1.91 0.21 -5.89
C ASN A 23 2.03 -0.34 -7.31
N SER A 24 2.90 0.24 -8.14
CA SER A 24 3.14 -0.22 -9.51
C SER A 24 3.67 -1.65 -9.58
N ARG A 25 4.52 -2.03 -8.63
CA ARG A 25 5.03 -3.42 -8.53
C ARG A 25 3.95 -4.37 -8.01
N LEU A 26 3.16 -3.93 -7.03
CA LEU A 26 2.08 -4.74 -6.45
C LEU A 26 1.02 -5.08 -7.49
N SER A 27 0.61 -4.12 -8.32
CA SER A 27 -0.44 -4.30 -9.33
C SER A 27 -0.08 -5.32 -10.43
N LEU A 28 1.22 -5.60 -10.61
CA LEU A 28 1.72 -6.64 -11.51
C LEU A 28 1.62 -8.05 -10.89
N ASN A 29 1.41 -8.17 -9.59
CA ASN A 29 1.40 -9.44 -8.85
C ASN A 29 -0.01 -9.77 -8.33
N LYS A 30 -0.82 -10.34 -9.22
CA LYS A 30 -2.23 -10.65 -8.95
C LYS A 30 -2.42 -11.55 -7.73
N GLY A 31 -3.40 -11.20 -6.90
CA GLY A 31 -3.76 -11.96 -5.70
C GLY A 31 -2.85 -11.73 -4.49
N MET A 32 -1.93 -10.76 -4.57
CA MET A 32 -1.15 -10.27 -3.44
C MET A 32 -1.68 -8.91 -2.97
N VAL A 33 -1.55 -8.64 -1.66
CA VAL A 33 -2.08 -7.41 -1.04
C VAL A 33 -0.97 -6.63 -0.36
N ALA A 34 -1.07 -5.31 -0.31
CA ALA A 34 -0.10 -4.49 0.41
C ALA A 34 -0.13 -4.73 1.93
N SER A 35 1.05 -4.74 2.54
CA SER A 35 1.30 -4.59 3.98
C SER A 35 2.37 -3.51 4.16
N PHE A 36 2.04 -2.29 3.76
CA PHE A 36 2.96 -1.16 3.77
C PHE A 36 2.90 -0.41 5.10
N ASN A 37 4.07 -0.04 5.62
CA ASN A 37 4.20 0.82 6.79
C ASN A 37 4.68 2.21 6.35
N ARG A 38 5.99 2.38 6.10
CA ARG A 38 6.56 3.68 5.69
C ARG A 38 5.93 4.27 4.43
N ALA A 39 5.60 3.43 3.44
CA ALA A 39 4.95 3.89 2.21
C ALA A 39 3.50 4.36 2.43
N LEU A 40 2.81 3.85 3.46
CA LEU A 40 1.48 4.35 3.84
C LEU A 40 1.58 5.74 4.44
N THR A 41 2.57 5.98 5.31
CA THR A 41 2.75 7.26 6.01
C THR A 41 3.61 8.26 5.25
N GLU A 42 4.04 7.92 4.04
CA GLU A 42 4.88 8.79 3.22
C GLU A 42 4.15 10.09 2.88
N GLY A 43 4.76 11.23 3.26
CA GLY A 43 4.21 12.57 3.09
C GLY A 43 3.45 13.10 4.31
N LEU A 44 3.03 12.24 5.25
CA LEU A 44 2.33 12.67 6.46
C LEU A 44 3.28 13.34 7.44
N SER A 45 2.81 14.41 8.07
CA SER A 45 3.57 15.18 9.05
C SER A 45 2.69 15.67 10.19
N ALA A 46 3.27 15.76 11.38
CA ALA A 46 2.63 16.33 12.57
C ALA A 46 2.42 17.87 12.48
N GLN A 47 2.94 18.53 11.45
CA GLN A 47 2.73 19.98 11.22
C GLN A 47 1.55 20.28 10.28
N GLN A 48 0.93 19.26 9.68
CA GLN A 48 -0.25 19.41 8.83
C GLN A 48 -1.47 19.78 9.66
N SER A 49 -2.42 20.47 9.04
CA SER A 49 -3.78 20.53 9.58
C SER A 49 -4.43 19.15 9.57
N ASP A 50 -5.44 18.93 10.42
CA ASP A 50 -6.21 17.68 10.44
C ASP A 50 -6.82 17.37 9.06
N GLU A 51 -7.28 18.40 8.34
CA GLU A 51 -7.87 18.27 7.01
C GLU A 51 -6.85 17.80 5.98
N GLU A 52 -5.67 18.42 5.92
CA GLU A 52 -4.58 18.01 5.02
C GLU A 52 -4.07 16.60 5.33
N PHE A 53 -3.94 16.28 6.62
CA PHE A 53 -3.52 14.96 7.07
C PHE A 53 -4.51 13.88 6.62
N ASN A 54 -5.80 14.09 6.88
CA ASN A 54 -6.85 13.13 6.52
C ASN A 54 -6.97 12.96 5.00
N LEU A 55 -6.95 14.05 4.23
CA LEU A 55 -6.99 13.99 2.77
C LEU A 55 -5.79 13.22 2.19
N MET A 56 -4.60 13.43 2.75
CA MET A 56 -3.40 12.73 2.29
C MET A 56 -3.41 11.25 2.68
N LEU A 57 -3.87 10.93 3.89
CA LEU A 57 -4.03 9.54 4.33
C LEU A 57 -5.05 8.79 3.47
N ASP A 58 -6.20 9.39 3.20
CA ASP A 58 -7.25 8.82 2.36
C ASP A 58 -6.73 8.53 0.94
N SER A 59 -6.05 9.51 0.32
CA SER A 59 -5.43 9.33 -1.00
C SER A 59 -4.38 8.20 -1.01
N SER A 60 -3.58 8.11 0.07
CA SER A 60 -2.57 7.06 0.23
C SER A 60 -3.23 5.68 0.34
N ILE A 61 -4.26 5.55 1.17
CA ILE A 61 -5.04 4.31 1.35
C ILE A 61 -5.68 3.89 0.03
N GLU A 62 -6.33 4.82 -0.68
CA GLU A 62 -7.01 4.53 -1.94
C GLU A 62 -6.02 4.01 -3.00
N SER A 63 -4.87 4.66 -3.15
CA SER A 63 -3.86 4.23 -4.13
C SER A 63 -3.34 2.81 -3.85
N ILE A 64 -3.12 2.48 -2.57
CA ILE A 64 -2.64 1.16 -2.13
C ILE A 64 -3.75 0.11 -2.29
N TYR A 65 -4.99 0.48 -2.02
CA TYR A 65 -6.15 -0.39 -2.20
C TYR A 65 -6.32 -0.77 -3.66
N GLN A 66 -6.31 0.20 -4.58
CA GLN A 66 -6.43 -0.05 -6.02
C GLN A 66 -5.33 -0.98 -6.53
N ALA A 67 -4.09 -0.82 -6.04
CA ALA A 67 -2.99 -1.73 -6.36
C ALA A 67 -3.16 -3.14 -5.75
N SER A 68 -3.89 -3.27 -4.64
CA SER A 68 -4.07 -4.54 -3.92
C SER A 68 -5.22 -5.41 -4.42
N ILE A 69 -6.10 -4.88 -5.27
CA ILE A 69 -7.29 -5.59 -5.79
C ILE A 69 -7.14 -6.11 -7.22
N THR A 70 -5.97 -5.92 -7.83
CA THR A 70 -5.61 -6.44 -9.16
C THR A 70 -5.29 -7.93 -9.15
#